data_AF-F7NKU6-F1
#
_entry.id   AF-F7NKU6-F1
#
_cell.length_a   1.000
_cell.length_b   1.000
_cell.length_c   1.000
_cell.angle_alpha   90.00
_cell.angle_beta   90.00
_cell.angle_gamma   90.00
#
_symmetry.space_group_name_H-M   'P 1'
#
loop_
_entity.id
_entity.type
_entity.pdbx_description
1 polymer ?
#
loop_
_entity_poly.entity_id
_entity_poly.type
_entity_poly.pdbx_seq_one_letter_code
_entity_poly.pdbx_strand_id
1 'polypeptide(L)'
;MYKLIIGNIRISVLNDQLERQQAIHAANEAINTAKRNGKLLSHIEIDADETGCVDVKITEKANLRSSRKTIRQSMLDGIQAAVHEKLYPAANSFANSEIWFDDETGQQWHGSEVENAREQLMAHFADWVKTI
;
A
#
# COMPACT_ATOMS: atom_id res chain seq x y z
N MET A 1 2.25 12.56 31.76
CA MET A 1 1.71 11.89 30.59
C MET A 1 1.91 12.71 29.30
N TYR A 2 2.61 12.15 28.31
CA TYR A 2 2.66 12.71 26.95
C TYR A 2 2.51 11.63 25.88
N LYS A 3 2.18 12.03 24.64
CA LYS A 3 1.95 11.12 23.51
C LYS A 3 2.97 11.36 22.41
N LEU A 4 3.42 10.28 21.78
CA LEU A 4 4.31 10.30 20.63
C LEU A 4 3.75 9.43 19.51
N ILE A 5 4.18 9.69 18.28
CA ILE A 5 3.88 8.84 17.13
C ILE A 5 5.20 8.52 16.44
N ILE A 6 5.48 7.24 16.24
CA ILE A 6 6.62 6.76 15.44
C ILE A 6 6.04 5.92 14.29
N GLY A 7 6.11 6.47 13.07
CA GLY A 7 5.46 5.87 11.90
C GLY A 7 3.94 5.76 12.09
N ASN A 8 3.41 4.53 12.04
CA ASN A 8 1.97 4.24 12.19
C ASN A 8 1.59 3.75 13.59
N ILE A 9 2.47 3.92 14.58
CA ILE A 9 2.32 3.37 15.93
C ILE A 9 2.12 4.53 16.91
N ARG A 10 1.03 4.48 17.67
CA ARG A 10 0.75 5.45 18.74
C ARG A 10 1.51 5.04 20.01
N ILE A 11 2.16 6.00 20.67
CA ILE A 11 2.90 5.76 21.90
C ILE A 11 2.31 6.64 23.01
N SER A 12 1.88 6.04 24.10
CA SER A 12 1.46 6.74 25.32
C SER A 12 2.54 6.58 26.38
N VAL A 13 3.08 7.68 26.88
CA VAL A 13 4.01 7.69 28.01
C VAL A 13 3.25 8.14 29.24
N LEU A 14 3.13 7.25 30.22
CA LEU A 14 2.30 7.48 31.42
C LEU A 14 3.03 8.39 32.42
N ASN A 15 4.34 8.21 32.58
CA ASN A 15 5.18 8.98 33.51
C ASN A 15 5.85 10.20 32.84
N ASP A 16 5.64 11.41 33.39
CA ASP A 16 6.26 12.66 32.89
C ASP A 16 7.75 12.79 33.22
N GLN A 17 8.26 12.00 34.17
CA GLN A 17 9.66 12.02 34.54
C GLN A 17 10.54 11.28 33.52
N LEU A 18 9.93 10.51 32.60
CA LEU A 18 10.66 9.78 31.58
C LEU A 18 11.04 10.71 30.42
N GLU A 19 12.35 10.86 30.21
CA GLU A 19 12.87 11.71 29.15
C GLU A 19 12.42 11.21 27.77
N ARG A 20 12.08 12.15 26.88
CA ARG A 20 11.60 11.85 25.52
C ARG A 20 12.52 10.90 24.75
N GLN A 21 13.84 11.04 24.92
CA GLN A 21 14.82 10.18 24.26
C GLN A 21 14.76 8.74 24.76
N GLN A 22 14.57 8.54 26.06
CA GLN A 22 14.42 7.21 26.66
C GLN A 22 13.13 6.53 26.20
N ALA A 23 12.03 7.28 26.11
CA ALA A 23 10.76 6.79 25.54
C ALA A 23 10.91 6.37 24.08
N ILE A 24 11.61 7.16 23.27
CA ILE A 24 11.86 6.84 21.86
C ILE A 24 12.73 5.59 21.75
N HIS A 25 13.75 5.44 22.59
CA HIS A 25 14.61 4.26 22.59
C HIS A 25 13.82 2.99 22.93
N ALA A 26 13.09 2.98 24.05
CA ALA A 26 12.26 1.86 24.47
C ALA A 26 11.18 1.51 23.43
N ALA A 27 10.52 2.53 22.84
CA ALA A 27 9.57 2.31 21.75
C ALA A 27 10.23 1.65 20.53
N ASN A 28 11.41 2.11 20.12
CA ASN A 28 12.12 1.54 18.97
C ASN A 28 12.56 0.09 19.22
N GLU A 29 13.01 -0.24 20.43
CA GLU A 29 13.36 -1.62 20.80
C GLU A 29 12.13 -2.54 20.75
N ALA A 30 10.99 -2.09 21.28
CA ALA A 30 9.73 -2.82 21.22
C ALA A 30 9.26 -3.02 19.76
N ILE A 31 9.38 -1.99 18.92
CA ILE A 31 9.05 -2.05 17.49
C ILE A 31 9.96 -3.05 16.76
N ASN A 32 11.26 -3.01 17.02
CA ASN A 32 12.22 -3.91 16.36
C ASN A 32 12.03 -5.37 16.79
N THR A 33 11.71 -5.59 18.06
CA THR A 33 11.41 -6.92 18.60
C THR A 33 10.12 -7.48 18.00
N ALA A 34 9.06 -6.66 17.92
CA ALA A 34 7.82 -7.05 17.25
C ALA A 34 8.04 -7.34 15.75
N LYS A 35 8.83 -6.51 15.04
CA LYS A 35 9.18 -6.75 13.63
C LYS A 35 9.92 -8.07 13.42
N ARG A 36 10.88 -8.42 14.28
CA ARG A 36 11.59 -9.72 14.22
C ARG A 36 10.63 -10.90 14.37
N ASN A 37 9.61 -10.74 15.20
CA ASN A 37 8.57 -11.74 15.44
C ASN A 37 7.40 -11.67 14.43
N GLY A 38 7.50 -10.83 13.38
CA GLY A 38 6.45 -10.67 12.37
C GLY A 38 5.16 -10.00 12.88
N LYS A 39 5.19 -9.42 14.09
CA LYS A 39 4.05 -8.78 14.74
C LYS A 39 3.97 -7.30 14.35
N LEU A 40 2.75 -6.82 14.12
CA LEU A 40 2.49 -5.41 13.81
C LEU A 40 1.79 -4.75 14.99
N LEU A 41 2.38 -3.67 15.46
CA LEU A 41 1.90 -2.96 16.65
C LEU A 41 0.95 -1.83 16.25
N SER A 42 -0.06 -1.57 17.09
CA SER A 42 -0.93 -0.39 16.98
C SER A 42 -0.60 0.65 18.03
N HIS A 43 -0.34 0.17 19.24
CA HIS A 43 -0.13 1.00 20.41
C HIS A 43 1.02 0.45 21.25
N ILE A 44 1.80 1.37 21.81
CA ILE A 44 2.81 1.07 22.83
C ILE A 44 2.54 2.00 24.01
N GLU A 45 2.35 1.42 25.18
CA GLU A 45 2.28 2.14 26.44
C GLU A 45 3.61 1.95 27.16
N ILE A 46 4.23 3.06 27.54
CA ILE A 46 5.49 3.09 28.27
C ILE A 46 5.20 3.66 29.65
N ASP A 47 5.41 2.84 30.67
CA ASP A 47 5.38 3.24 32.06
C ASP A 47 6.77 3.16 32.67
N ALA A 48 7.01 3.94 33.71
CA ALA A 48 8.26 3.89 34.46
C ALA A 48 7.95 3.90 35.95
N ASP A 49 8.36 2.83 36.63
CA ASP A 49 8.26 2.74 38.10
C ASP A 49 9.28 3.67 38.77
N GLU A 50 9.08 3.96 40.06
CA GLU A 50 9.94 4.84 40.89
C GLU A 50 11.42 4.40 40.95
N THR A 51 11.75 3.20 40.48
CA THR A 51 13.11 2.65 40.37
C THR A 51 13.75 2.81 38.99
N GLY A 52 13.05 3.43 38.02
CA GLY A 52 13.52 3.59 36.64
C GLY A 52 13.34 2.36 35.74
N CYS A 53 12.62 1.33 36.22
CA CYS A 53 12.25 0.19 35.38
C CYS A 53 11.17 0.61 34.38
N VAL A 54 11.46 0.46 33.08
CA VAL A 54 10.55 0.84 32.01
C VAL A 54 9.68 -0.37 31.66
N ASP A 55 8.40 -0.32 32.03
CA ASP A 55 7.41 -1.32 31.60
C ASP A 55 6.85 -0.91 30.23
N VAL A 56 6.89 -1.84 29.27
CA VAL A 56 6.44 -1.59 27.89
C VAL A 56 5.28 -2.53 27.59
N LYS A 57 4.06 -2.00 27.64
CA LYS A 57 2.86 -2.72 27.22
C LYS A 57 2.60 -2.50 25.74
N ILE A 58 2.48 -3.60 25.01
CA ILE A 58 2.34 -3.59 23.56
C ILE A 58 0.93 -4.05 23.19
N THR A 59 0.23 -3.25 22.41
CA THR A 59 -1.04 -3.65 21.77
C THR A 59 -0.79 -3.99 20.32
N GLU A 60 -0.89 -5.28 20.00
CA GLU A 60 -0.82 -5.78 18.63
C GLU A 60 -2.04 -5.34 17.82
N LYS A 61 -1.87 -5.11 16.52
CA LYS A 61 -3.03 -4.95 15.63
C LYS A 61 -3.71 -6.30 15.46
N ALA A 62 -4.84 -6.48 16.14
CA ALA A 62 -5.79 -7.54 15.78
C ALA A 62 -6.27 -7.28 14.35
N ASN A 63 -6.26 -8.33 13.52
CA ASN A 63 -6.75 -8.35 12.13
C ASN A 63 -5.88 -7.68 11.05
N LEU A 64 -4.54 -7.73 11.14
CA LEU A 64 -3.76 -7.62 9.90
C LEU A 64 -3.63 -9.00 9.23
N ARG A 65 -4.56 -9.29 8.31
CA ARG A 65 -4.12 -10.00 7.10
C ARG A 65 -2.94 -9.19 6.57
N SER A 66 -1.76 -9.81 6.48
CA SER A 66 -0.62 -9.26 5.76
C SER A 66 -1.15 -8.73 4.43
N SER A 67 -1.30 -7.41 4.29
CA SER A 67 -1.69 -6.77 3.03
C SER A 67 -0.51 -6.72 2.06
N ARG A 68 0.43 -7.66 2.19
CA ARG A 68 1.45 -7.87 1.17
C ARG A 68 0.74 -8.54 0.02
N LYS A 69 0.55 -7.78 -1.07
CA LYS A 69 0.15 -8.33 -2.36
C LYS A 69 1.04 -9.54 -2.63
N THR A 70 0.44 -10.66 -3.01
CA THR A 70 1.21 -11.79 -3.51
C THR A 70 1.93 -11.34 -4.79
N ILE A 71 3.03 -11.99 -5.16
CA ILE A 71 3.70 -11.71 -6.45
C ILE A 71 2.69 -11.81 -7.59
N ARG A 72 1.80 -12.82 -7.55
CA ARG A 72 0.68 -12.96 -8.50
C ARG A 72 -0.20 -11.71 -8.57
N GLN A 73 -0.68 -11.21 -7.43
CA GLN A 73 -1.51 -10.00 -7.41
C GLN A 73 -0.74 -8.79 -7.94
N SER A 74 0.53 -8.64 -7.56
CA SER A 74 1.37 -7.54 -8.06
C SER A 74 1.58 -7.60 -9.57
N MET A 75 1.69 -8.81 -10.14
CA MET A 75 1.80 -9.01 -11.59
C MET A 75 0.49 -8.69 -12.29
N LEU A 76 -0.64 -9.15 -11.75
CA LEU A 76 -1.98 -8.85 -12.30
C LEU A 76 -2.24 -7.34 -12.32
N ASP A 77 -1.91 -6.63 -11.24
CA ASP A 77 -2.03 -5.18 -11.17
C ASP A 77 -1.16 -4.48 -12.23
N GLY A 78 0.07 -4.98 -12.45
CA GLY A 78 0.97 -4.46 -13.49
C GLY A 78 0.44 -4.68 -14.91
N ILE A 79 -0.11 -5.86 -15.19
CA ILE A 79 -0.75 -6.17 -16.48
C ILE A 79 -1.96 -5.25 -16.68
N GLN A 80 -2.81 -5.08 -15.65
CA GLN A 80 -3.97 -4.19 -15.73
C GLN A 80 -3.56 -2.75 -16.04
N ALA A 81 -2.49 -2.25 -15.42
CA ALA A 81 -1.97 -0.91 -15.71
C ALA A 81 -1.49 -0.79 -17.17
N ALA A 82 -0.74 -1.78 -17.67
CA ALA A 82 -0.23 -1.77 -19.05
C ALA A 82 -1.35 -1.84 -20.10
N VAL A 83 -2.36 -2.68 -19.87
CA VAL A 83 -3.54 -2.76 -20.74
C VAL A 83 -4.29 -1.44 -20.77
N HIS A 84 -4.51 -0.83 -19.60
CA HIS A 84 -5.20 0.45 -19.50
C HIS A 84 -4.42 1.57 -20.19
N GLU A 85 -3.10 1.63 -20.02
CA GLU A 85 -2.26 2.62 -20.69
C GLU A 85 -2.30 2.46 -22.22
N LYS A 86 -2.30 1.22 -22.72
CA LYS A 86 -2.32 0.96 -24.16
C LYS A 86 -3.68 1.27 -24.80
N LEU A 87 -4.77 0.92 -24.13
CA LEU A 87 -6.13 1.15 -24.64
C LEU A 87 -6.60 2.58 -24.41
N TYR A 88 -6.19 3.21 -23.31
CA TYR A 88 -6.55 4.58 -22.92
C TYR A 88 -5.29 5.41 -22.68
N PRO A 89 -4.55 5.76 -23.74
CA PRO A 89 -3.36 6.58 -23.60
C PRO A 89 -3.74 7.92 -22.96
N ALA A 90 -3.04 8.28 -21.87
CA ALA A 90 -3.23 9.57 -21.24
C ALA A 90 -2.98 10.67 -22.28
N ALA A 91 -3.91 11.62 -22.35
CA ALA A 91 -3.97 12.69 -23.36
C ALA A 91 -2.75 13.62 -23.31
N ASN A 92 -1.61 13.14 -23.81
CA ASN A 92 -0.41 13.93 -24.01
C ASN A 92 -0.47 14.49 -25.44
N SER A 93 -1.16 15.62 -25.62
CA SER A 93 -1.18 16.61 -26.73
C SER A 93 -1.05 16.21 -28.22
N PHE A 94 -0.80 14.94 -28.58
CA PHE A 94 -0.54 14.43 -29.93
C PHE A 94 -1.13 13.03 -30.16
N ALA A 95 -1.57 12.32 -29.12
CA ALA A 95 -2.31 11.07 -29.26
C ALA A 95 -3.82 11.37 -29.21
N ASN A 96 -4.47 11.46 -30.38
CA ASN A 96 -5.92 11.42 -30.41
C ASN A 96 -6.37 10.07 -29.85
N SER A 97 -6.96 10.08 -28.65
CA SER A 97 -7.53 8.88 -28.03
C SER A 97 -8.58 8.22 -28.92
N GLU A 98 -9.08 8.90 -29.95
CA GLU A 98 -10.06 8.35 -30.88
C GLU A 98 -9.46 7.53 -32.02
N ILE A 99 -8.12 7.52 -32.20
CA ILE A 99 -7.46 6.85 -33.32
C ILE A 99 -6.69 5.62 -32.82
N TRP A 100 -6.94 4.48 -33.46
CA TRP A 100 -6.09 3.31 -33.33
C TRP A 100 -5.28 3.11 -34.61
N PHE A 101 -3.97 2.95 -34.47
CA PHE A 101 -3.06 2.72 -35.59
C PHE A 101 -2.55 1.28 -35.56
N ASP A 102 -2.69 0.59 -36.67
CA ASP A 102 -2.07 -0.71 -36.91
C ASP A 102 -0.70 -0.51 -37.56
N ASP A 103 0.36 -0.80 -36.80
CA ASP A 103 1.75 -0.65 -37.23
C ASP A 103 2.13 -1.61 -38.38
N GLU A 104 1.43 -2.74 -38.54
CA GLU A 104 1.75 -3.74 -39.56
C GLU A 104 1.16 -3.37 -40.92
N THR A 105 -0.08 -2.89 -40.93
CA THR A 105 -0.81 -2.56 -42.17
C THR A 105 -0.80 -1.07 -42.49
N GLY A 106 -0.42 -0.22 -41.54
CA GLY A 106 -0.54 1.24 -41.62
C GLY A 106 -1.98 1.73 -41.52
N GLN A 107 -2.94 0.86 -41.19
CA GLN A 107 -4.35 1.19 -41.14
C GLN A 107 -4.68 2.03 -39.90
N GLN A 108 -5.52 3.04 -40.10
CA GLN A 108 -6.07 3.88 -39.04
C GLN A 108 -7.55 3.56 -38.86
N TRP A 109 -7.93 3.31 -37.62
CA TRP A 109 -9.31 3.16 -37.18
C TRP A 109 -9.66 4.35 -36.32
N HIS A 110 -10.91 4.82 -36.38
CA HIS A 110 -11.33 5.98 -35.61
C HIS A 110 -12.78 5.91 -35.13
N GLY A 111 -13.10 6.72 -34.14
CA GLY A 111 -14.48 6.94 -33.68
C GLY A 111 -15.05 5.77 -32.88
N SER A 112 -16.36 5.56 -32.98
CA SER A 112 -17.11 4.63 -32.12
C SER A 112 -16.68 3.16 -32.27
N GLU A 113 -16.14 2.75 -33.41
CA GLU A 113 -15.63 1.39 -33.61
C GLU A 113 -14.41 1.11 -32.73
N VAL A 114 -13.50 2.09 -32.58
CA VAL A 114 -12.34 1.98 -31.69
C VAL A 114 -12.78 1.89 -30.24
N GLU A 115 -13.76 2.71 -29.83
CA GLU A 115 -14.24 2.69 -28.45
C GLU A 115 -14.97 1.39 -28.13
N ASN A 116 -15.86 0.93 -29.01
CA ASN A 116 -16.55 -0.36 -28.85
C ASN A 116 -15.56 -1.52 -28.73
N ALA A 117 -14.50 -1.52 -29.55
CA ALA A 117 -13.46 -2.54 -29.50
C ALA A 117 -12.69 -2.49 -28.16
N ARG A 118 -12.36 -1.31 -27.64
CA ARG A 118 -11.71 -1.15 -26.32
C ARG A 118 -12.57 -1.67 -25.18
N GLU A 119 -13.85 -1.31 -25.17
CA GLU A 119 -14.79 -1.77 -24.14
C GLU A 119 -14.89 -3.30 -24.14
N GLN A 120 -15.00 -3.92 -25.32
CA GLN A 120 -15.03 -5.37 -25.46
C GLN A 120 -13.72 -6.02 -24.97
N LEU A 121 -12.57 -5.48 -25.36
CA LEU A 121 -11.26 -5.99 -24.91
C LEU A 121 -11.10 -5.87 -23.38
N MET A 122 -11.52 -4.76 -22.80
CA MET A 122 -11.49 -4.57 -21.35
C MET A 122 -12.43 -5.51 -20.60
N ALA A 123 -13.63 -5.76 -21.14
CA ALA A 123 -14.58 -6.71 -20.56
C ALA A 123 -13.98 -8.14 -20.56
N HIS A 124 -13.43 -8.57 -21.70
CA HIS A 124 -12.77 -9.88 -21.80
C HIS A 124 -11.55 -9.98 -20.88
N PHE A 125 -10.75 -8.92 -20.79
CA PHE A 125 -9.63 -8.88 -19.86
C PHE A 125 -10.09 -9.01 -18.40
N ALA A 126 -11.13 -8.26 -18.00
CA ALA A 126 -11.68 -8.32 -16.66
C ALA A 126 -12.23 -9.71 -16.31
N ASP A 127 -12.83 -10.40 -17.27
CA ASP A 127 -13.30 -11.78 -17.06
C ASP A 127 -12.16 -12.77 -16.99
N TRP A 128 -11.13 -12.63 -17.82
CA TRP A 128 -9.92 -13.45 -17.75
C TRP A 128 -9.18 -13.29 -16.41
N VAL A 129 -9.05 -12.07 -15.89
CA VAL A 129 -8.41 -11.82 -14.58
C VAL A 129 -9.10 -12.59 -13.46
N LYS A 130 -10.44 -12.76 -13.52
CA LYS A 130 -11.19 -13.53 -12.51
C LYS A 130 -10.88 -15.03 -12.53
N THR A 131 -10.26 -15.54 -13.60
CA THR A 131 -9.92 -16.97 -13.75
C THR A 131 -8.55 -17.35 -13.19
N ILE A 132 -7.74 -16.37 -12.76
CA ILE A 132 -6.33 -16.53 -12.31
C ILE A 132 -6.19 -16.36 -10.80
#